data_AF-A0A2S6FJP2-F1
#
_entry.id   AF-A0A2S6FJP2-F1
#
_cell.length_a   1.000
_cell.length_b   1.000
_cell.length_c   1.000
_cell.angle_alpha   90.00
_cell.angle_beta   90.00
_cell.angle_gamma   90.00
#
_symmetry.space_group_name_H-M   'P 1'
#
loop_
_entity.id
_entity.type
_entity.pdbx_description
1 polymer ?
#
loop_
_entity_poly.entity_id
_entity_poly.type
_entity_poly.pdbx_seq_one_letter_code
_entity_poly.pdbx_strand_id
1 'polypeptide(L)'
;MNVLSSGFFHPPLPGSGLPVSMPMPLPLLEAAVSEAQNNVQAPRALVLFGAMTAIAVVAQGLIDVRKPNGQCVPTSLMLLSIANSGERKTTSENVFLEPIRKFQRDQIKAHEECLRLWGVSQEISDIKRKSIMRCIKKKVTKGECSAKVEADLLKVDSAAPVKPKKLKLLYDDSSSEALFRGMHQDFPTAGLISSEGGGVLTGRAFNDLSKQNAIWSGDSITVDRVSKESYELSGARLTV
;
A
#
# COMPACT_ATOMS: atom_id res chain seq x y z
N MET A 1 -22.54 48.77 -31.08
CA MET A 1 -22.71 47.29 -31.16
C MET A 1 -21.49 46.71 -31.84
N ASN A 2 -20.55 46.18 -31.04
CA ASN A 2 -19.94 44.85 -31.18
C ASN A 2 -18.79 44.76 -30.17
N VAL A 3 -18.88 43.73 -29.34
CA VAL A 3 -18.02 43.43 -28.20
C VAL A 3 -17.31 42.11 -28.51
N LEU A 4 -16.07 41.96 -27.99
CA LEU A 4 -15.28 40.72 -27.84
C LEU A 4 -14.62 40.18 -29.14
N SER A 5 -13.41 39.63 -29.15
CA SER A 5 -12.65 38.99 -28.07
C SER A 5 -11.15 39.29 -28.13
N SER A 6 -10.57 39.67 -26.99
CA SER A 6 -9.13 39.59 -26.72
C SER A 6 -8.71 38.12 -26.69
N GLY A 7 -8.01 37.67 -27.75
CA GLY A 7 -7.36 36.36 -27.76
C GLY A 7 -6.22 36.34 -26.74
N PHE A 8 -6.40 35.60 -25.65
CA PHE A 8 -5.30 35.27 -24.75
C PHE A 8 -4.29 34.42 -25.53
N PHE A 9 -3.11 35.00 -25.79
CA PHE A 9 -1.94 34.25 -26.24
C PHE A 9 -1.54 33.30 -25.10
N HIS A 10 -1.95 32.04 -25.19
CA HIS A 10 -1.29 30.99 -24.42
C HIS A 10 0.12 30.82 -25.00
N PRO A 11 1.20 30.94 -24.21
CA PRO A 11 2.50 30.50 -24.69
C PRO A 11 2.39 29.00 -25.04
N PRO A 12 2.98 28.56 -26.17
CA PRO A 12 3.01 27.13 -26.48
C PRO A 12 3.66 26.40 -25.31
N LEU A 13 3.01 25.34 -24.82
CA LEU A 13 3.64 24.39 -23.91
C LEU A 13 5.01 23.99 -24.50
N PRO A 14 6.08 23.90 -23.68
CA PRO A 14 7.39 23.51 -24.18
C PRO A 14 7.26 22.21 -24.97
N GLY A 15 7.77 22.25 -26.21
CA GLY A 15 7.49 21.29 -27.26
C GLY A 15 7.62 19.83 -26.82
N SER A 16 6.64 19.05 -27.26
CA SER A 16 6.69 17.61 -27.41
C SER A 16 8.05 17.13 -27.92
N GLY A 17 8.67 16.20 -27.20
CA GLY A 17 9.76 15.37 -27.71
C GLY A 17 11.16 15.83 -27.32
N LEU A 18 11.50 15.77 -26.03
CA LEU A 18 12.85 15.32 -25.71
C LEU A 18 12.95 13.88 -26.24
N PRO A 19 13.94 13.52 -27.08
CA PRO A 19 14.19 12.12 -27.37
C PRO A 19 14.42 11.44 -26.02
N VAL A 20 13.65 10.39 -25.73
CA VAL A 20 13.86 9.49 -24.58
C VAL A 20 15.10 8.63 -24.87
N SER A 21 16.21 9.30 -25.15
CA SER A 21 17.53 8.73 -25.38
C SER A 21 18.50 9.49 -24.48
N MET A 22 18.18 9.54 -23.19
CA MET A 22 19.27 9.37 -22.24
C MET A 22 19.61 7.88 -22.26
N PRO A 23 20.85 7.47 -22.51
CA PRO A 23 21.27 6.13 -22.14
C PRO A 23 21.07 6.04 -20.63
N MET A 24 19.96 5.43 -20.22
CA MET A 24 19.74 5.08 -18.83
C MET A 24 20.91 4.15 -18.48
N PRO A 25 21.76 4.48 -17.51
CA PRO A 25 22.91 3.65 -17.14
C PRO A 25 22.43 2.39 -16.36
N LEU A 26 21.38 1.74 -16.85
CA LEU A 26 20.65 0.62 -16.26
C LEU A 26 20.40 -0.42 -17.36
N PRO A 27 21.44 -1.12 -17.84
CA PRO A 27 21.35 -2.01 -19.00
C PRO A 27 20.33 -3.15 -18.79
N LEU A 28 20.16 -3.62 -17.55
CA LEU A 28 19.16 -4.64 -17.23
C LEU A 28 17.72 -4.13 -17.41
N LEU A 29 17.45 -2.90 -16.96
CA LEU A 29 16.13 -2.28 -17.13
C LEU A 29 15.85 -2.00 -18.60
N GLU A 30 16.85 -1.51 -19.33
CA GLU A 30 16.74 -1.25 -20.76
C GLU A 30 16.43 -2.52 -21.55
N ALA A 31 17.13 -3.62 -21.27
CA ALA A 31 16.89 -4.91 -21.89
C ALA A 31 15.46 -5.41 -21.60
N ALA A 32 15.04 -5.38 -20.33
CA ALA A 32 13.70 -5.83 -19.93
C ALA A 32 12.58 -5.00 -20.57
N VAL A 33 12.73 -3.67 -20.60
CA VAL A 33 11.75 -2.78 -21.26
C VAL A 33 11.73 -3.01 -22.77
N SER A 34 12.87 -3.24 -23.40
CA SER A 34 12.95 -3.47 -24.85
C SER A 34 12.33 -4.82 -25.23
N GLU A 35 12.57 -5.88 -24.46
CA GLU A 35 11.94 -7.18 -24.65
C GLU A 35 10.41 -7.09 -24.45
N ALA A 36 9.97 -6.45 -23.36
CA ALA A 36 8.55 -6.25 -23.09
C ALA A 36 7.86 -5.41 -24.18
N GLN A 37 8.53 -4.37 -24.69
CA GLN A 37 8.04 -3.57 -25.81
C GLN A 37 7.90 -4.40 -27.09
N ASN A 38 8.89 -5.24 -27.41
CA ASN A 38 8.85 -6.12 -28.58
C ASN A 38 7.73 -7.18 -28.46
N ASN A 39 7.45 -7.67 -27.27
CA ASN A 39 6.41 -8.68 -27.06
C ASN A 39 5.00 -8.07 -27.03
N VAL A 40 4.81 -6.96 -26.31
CA VAL A 40 3.50 -6.34 -26.11
C VAL A 40 3.12 -5.40 -27.26
N GLN A 41 4.10 -4.89 -28.02
CA GLN A 41 3.91 -3.90 -29.09
C GLN A 41 3.16 -2.64 -28.60
N ALA A 42 3.49 -2.20 -27.39
CA ALA A 42 2.97 -0.96 -26.80
C ALA A 42 4.01 0.17 -26.88
N PRO A 43 3.59 1.44 -26.77
CA PRO A 43 4.51 2.57 -26.64
C PRO A 43 5.54 2.35 -25.54
N ARG A 44 6.83 2.58 -25.83
CA ARG A 44 7.95 2.38 -24.89
C ARG A 44 7.72 3.06 -23.53
N ALA A 45 7.13 4.25 -23.54
CA ALA A 45 6.81 5.00 -22.34
C ALA A 45 5.87 4.23 -21.40
N LEU A 46 4.84 3.54 -21.93
CA LEU A 46 3.92 2.73 -21.12
C LEU A 46 4.59 1.51 -20.52
N VAL A 47 5.50 0.88 -21.28
CA VAL A 47 6.26 -0.28 -20.81
C VAL A 47 7.23 0.13 -19.70
N LEU A 48 7.96 1.24 -19.88
CA LEU A 48 8.85 1.80 -18.87
C LEU A 48 8.08 2.20 -17.60
N PHE A 49 6.88 2.75 -17.77
CA PHE A 49 6.00 3.11 -16.66
C PHE A 49 5.66 1.89 -15.79
N GLY A 50 5.21 0.79 -16.41
CA GLY A 50 4.97 -0.47 -15.70
C GLY A 50 6.19 -1.00 -14.97
N ALA A 51 7.38 -0.91 -15.59
CA ALA A 51 8.64 -1.31 -14.96
C ALA A 51 9.00 -0.43 -13.76
N MET A 52 8.86 0.90 -13.87
CA MET A 52 9.11 1.84 -12.79
C MET A 52 8.14 1.64 -11.62
N THR A 53 6.85 1.41 -11.91
CA THR A 53 5.85 1.08 -10.87
C THR A 53 6.24 -0.18 -10.12
N ALA A 54 6.61 -1.24 -10.83
CA ALA A 54 7.05 -2.49 -10.19
C ALA A 54 8.28 -2.28 -9.30
N ILE A 55 9.30 -1.56 -9.78
CA ILE A 55 10.51 -1.25 -9.03
C ILE A 55 10.19 -0.44 -7.77
N ALA A 56 9.38 0.62 -7.90
CA ALA A 56 9.00 1.45 -6.78
C ALA A 56 8.23 0.65 -5.71
N VAL A 57 7.27 -0.19 -6.13
CA VAL A 57 6.49 -1.03 -5.20
C VAL A 57 7.37 -1.94 -4.35
N VAL A 58 8.39 -2.56 -4.95
CA VAL A 58 9.28 -3.50 -4.23
C VAL A 58 10.39 -2.78 -3.45
N ALA A 59 10.86 -1.63 -3.92
CA ALA A 59 12.00 -0.92 -3.32
C ALA A 59 11.61 0.05 -2.21
N GLN A 60 10.41 0.67 -2.29
CA GLN A 60 10.00 1.74 -1.38
C GLN A 60 9.96 1.36 0.11
N GLY A 61 9.79 0.07 0.42
CA GLY A 61 9.81 -0.44 1.80
C GLY A 61 11.22 -0.80 2.30
N LEU A 62 12.24 -0.74 1.44
CA LEU A 62 13.60 -1.19 1.71
C LEU A 62 14.62 -0.05 1.66
N ILE A 63 14.35 0.99 0.87
CA ILE A 63 15.33 2.03 0.53
C ILE A 63 14.68 3.40 0.67
N ASP A 64 15.34 4.28 1.41
CA ASP A 64 15.11 5.72 1.38
C ASP A 64 16.31 6.41 0.69
N VAL A 65 16.04 7.48 -0.04
CA VAL A 65 17.05 8.28 -0.73
C VAL A 65 17.35 9.53 0.08
N ARG A 66 18.63 9.78 0.34
CA ARG A 66 19.09 11.04 0.93
C ARG A 66 19.40 12.06 -0.16
N LYS A 67 18.64 13.16 -0.17
CA LYS A 67 18.84 14.29 -1.07
C LYS A 67 20.07 15.12 -0.63
N PRO A 68 20.67 15.94 -1.53
CA PRO A 68 21.81 16.78 -1.19
C PRO A 68 21.58 17.74 0.00
N ASN A 69 20.33 18.12 0.24
CA ASN A 69 19.93 18.95 1.39
C ASN A 69 19.81 18.17 2.72
N GLY A 70 20.18 16.89 2.74
CA GLY A 70 20.15 16.03 3.93
C GLY A 70 18.80 15.35 4.20
N GLN A 71 17.73 15.72 3.50
CA GLN A 71 16.42 15.12 3.68
C GLN A 71 16.39 13.69 3.12
N CYS A 72 15.92 12.74 3.93
CA CYS A 72 15.61 11.38 3.47
C CYS A 72 14.17 11.31 2.98
N VAL A 73 13.96 10.73 1.80
CA VAL A 73 12.63 10.54 1.21
C VAL A 73 12.45 9.12 0.69
N PRO A 74 11.22 8.58 0.68
CA PRO A 74 10.92 7.30 0.06
C PRO A 74 11.30 7.22 -1.42
N THR A 75 11.53 6.01 -1.95
CA THR A 75 11.58 5.76 -3.40
C THR A 75 10.20 5.49 -4.00
N SER A 76 9.13 5.91 -3.30
CA SER A 76 7.75 5.81 -3.78
C SER A 76 7.55 6.73 -4.99
N LEU A 77 6.77 6.26 -5.97
CA LEU A 77 6.46 7.05 -7.17
C LEU A 77 4.95 7.30 -7.27
N MET A 78 4.57 8.49 -7.73
CA MET A 78 3.22 8.76 -8.22
C MET A 78 3.31 8.92 -9.73
N LEU A 79 2.72 7.97 -10.45
CA LEU A 79 2.86 7.82 -11.88
C LEU A 79 1.48 7.96 -12.52
N LEU A 80 1.34 8.85 -13.51
CA LEU A 80 0.13 8.98 -14.33
C LEU A 80 0.46 8.77 -15.81
N SER A 81 -0.22 7.82 -16.46
CA SER A 81 -0.10 7.60 -17.90
C SER A 81 -1.42 7.91 -18.60
N ILE A 82 -1.35 8.69 -19.68
CA ILE A 82 -2.48 9.01 -20.54
C ILE A 82 -2.24 8.27 -21.86
N ALA A 83 -3.19 7.42 -22.24
CA ALA A 83 -3.12 6.65 -23.48
C ALA A 83 -4.54 6.40 -23.98
N ASN A 84 -4.72 6.26 -25.30
CA ASN A 84 -6.04 5.98 -25.85
C ASN A 84 -6.54 4.58 -25.44
N SER A 85 -7.85 4.36 -25.61
CA SER A 85 -8.42 3.03 -25.43
C SER A 85 -7.77 2.06 -26.44
N GLY A 86 -7.42 0.85 -25.98
CA GLY A 86 -6.77 -0.16 -26.82
C GLY A 86 -5.24 -0.08 -26.92
N GLU A 87 -4.57 0.91 -26.31
CA GLU A 87 -3.10 1.04 -26.33
C GLU A 87 -2.35 0.04 -25.42
N ARG A 88 -2.99 -1.08 -25.04
CA ARG A 88 -2.38 -2.18 -24.28
C ARG A 88 -1.73 -1.73 -22.95
N LYS A 89 -2.27 -0.69 -22.31
CA LYS A 89 -1.83 -0.15 -21.01
C LYS A 89 -1.72 -1.25 -19.94
N THR A 90 -2.85 -1.89 -19.63
CA THR A 90 -2.94 -2.96 -18.63
C THR A 90 -2.04 -4.14 -18.98
N THR A 91 -1.95 -4.49 -20.26
CA THR A 91 -1.08 -5.57 -20.73
C THR A 91 0.40 -5.25 -20.48
N SER A 92 0.83 -4.02 -20.77
CA SER A 92 2.22 -3.56 -20.59
C SER A 92 2.60 -3.52 -19.12
N GLU A 93 1.70 -3.02 -18.27
CA GLU A 93 1.89 -2.95 -16.82
C GLU A 93 2.00 -4.36 -16.20
N ASN A 94 1.13 -5.28 -16.63
CA ASN A 94 1.10 -6.64 -16.09
C ASN A 94 2.37 -7.45 -16.39
N VAL A 95 3.15 -7.11 -17.42
CA VAL A 95 4.45 -7.76 -17.66
C VAL A 95 5.35 -7.69 -16.41
N PHE A 96 5.33 -6.56 -15.71
CA PHE A 96 6.18 -6.32 -14.54
C PHE A 96 5.44 -6.53 -13.21
N LEU A 97 4.14 -6.29 -13.15
CA LEU A 97 3.36 -6.47 -11.92
C LEU A 97 2.87 -7.90 -11.68
N GLU A 98 2.72 -8.75 -12.71
CA GLU A 98 2.23 -10.12 -12.50
C GLU A 98 3.12 -10.96 -11.57
N PRO A 99 4.46 -10.89 -11.63
CA PRO A 99 5.31 -11.55 -10.64
C PRO A 99 5.03 -11.10 -9.19
N ILE A 100 4.75 -9.80 -8.98
CA ILE A 100 4.39 -9.25 -7.66
C ILE A 100 3.01 -9.75 -7.24
N ARG A 101 2.03 -9.76 -8.15
CA ARG A 101 0.68 -10.31 -7.90
C ARG A 101 0.76 -11.80 -7.53
N LYS A 102 1.59 -12.58 -8.24
CA LYS A 102 1.84 -13.99 -7.93
C LYS A 102 2.47 -14.15 -6.54
N PHE A 103 3.53 -13.42 -6.23
CA PHE A 103 4.15 -13.44 -4.91
C PHE A 103 3.13 -13.11 -3.81
N GLN A 104 2.32 -12.07 -3.98
CA GLN A 104 1.27 -11.73 -3.04
C GLN A 104 0.25 -12.89 -2.88
N ARG A 105 -0.19 -13.53 -3.98
CA ARG A 105 -1.10 -14.68 -3.91
C ARG A 105 -0.50 -15.83 -3.10
N ASP A 106 0.78 -16.12 -3.28
CA ASP A 106 1.47 -17.19 -2.55
C ASP A 106 1.60 -16.84 -1.06
N GLN A 107 1.89 -15.58 -0.73
CA GLN A 107 1.91 -15.10 0.65
C GLN A 107 0.53 -15.13 1.32
N ILE A 108 -0.54 -14.83 0.59
CA ILE A 108 -1.91 -14.92 1.10
C ILE A 108 -2.24 -16.38 1.45
N LYS A 109 -1.90 -17.34 0.59
CA LYS A 109 -2.11 -18.77 0.86
C LYS A 109 -1.32 -19.24 2.07
N ALA A 110 -0.05 -18.85 2.20
CA ALA A 110 0.76 -19.18 3.37
C ALA A 110 0.17 -18.58 4.66
N HIS A 111 -0.35 -17.36 4.56
CA HIS A 111 -0.98 -16.66 5.68
C HIS A 111 -2.29 -17.33 6.14
N GLU A 112 -3.08 -17.92 5.24
CA GLU A 112 -4.33 -18.63 5.59
C GLU A 112 -4.08 -19.75 6.60
N GLU A 113 -3.01 -20.52 6.43
CA GLU A 113 -2.65 -21.59 7.37
C GLU A 113 -2.17 -21.04 8.72
N CYS A 114 -1.34 -19.99 8.71
CA CYS A 114 -0.95 -19.30 9.94
C CYS A 114 -2.17 -18.73 10.69
N LEU A 115 -3.13 -18.16 9.96
CA LEU A 115 -4.34 -17.60 10.53
C LEU A 115 -5.24 -18.68 11.14
N ARG A 116 -5.32 -19.86 10.52
CA ARG A 116 -6.04 -21.02 11.04
C ARG A 116 -5.44 -21.51 12.36
N LEU A 117 -4.11 -21.70 12.41
CA LEU A 117 -3.40 -22.11 13.64
C LEU A 117 -3.51 -21.07 14.75
N TRP A 118 -3.41 -19.79 14.37
CA TRP A 118 -3.65 -18.69 15.30
C TRP A 118 -5.09 -18.73 15.84
N GLY A 119 -6.10 -18.96 15.00
CA GLY A 119 -7.51 -19.04 15.42
C GLY A 119 -7.74 -20.09 16.49
N VAL A 120 -7.20 -21.30 16.32
CA VAL A 120 -7.28 -22.37 17.34
C VAL A 120 -6.57 -21.95 18.63
N SER A 121 -5.38 -21.37 18.52
CA SER A 121 -4.61 -20.92 19.69
C SER A 121 -5.34 -19.80 20.44
N GLN A 122 -6.00 -18.90 19.70
CA GLN A 122 -6.78 -17.80 20.25
C GLN A 122 -8.01 -18.33 20.99
N GLU A 123 -8.74 -19.29 20.43
CA GLU A 123 -9.87 -19.95 21.11
C GLU A 123 -9.45 -20.62 22.41
N ILE A 124 -8.31 -21.33 22.41
CA ILE A 124 -7.76 -21.95 23.62
C ILE A 124 -7.43 -20.86 24.68
N SER A 125 -6.81 -19.76 24.26
CA SER A 125 -6.50 -18.64 25.15
C SER A 125 -7.77 -18.02 25.72
N ASP A 126 -8.79 -17.79 24.89
CA ASP A 126 -10.09 -17.23 25.29
C ASP A 126 -10.82 -18.13 26.29
N ILE A 127 -10.78 -19.46 26.10
CA ILE A 127 -11.36 -20.43 27.04
C ILE A 127 -10.63 -20.37 28.39
N LYS A 128 -9.29 -20.38 28.39
CA LYS A 128 -8.48 -20.26 29.62
C LYS A 128 -8.81 -18.94 30.34
N ARG A 129 -8.82 -17.83 29.61
CA ARG A 129 -9.16 -16.50 30.11
C ARG A 129 -10.54 -16.47 30.76
N LYS A 130 -11.57 -16.97 30.06
CA LYS A 130 -12.96 -17.04 30.57
C LYS A 130 -13.07 -17.91 31.82
N SER A 131 -12.33 -19.04 31.88
CA SER A 131 -12.31 -19.92 33.04
C SER A 131 -11.71 -19.22 34.27
N ILE A 132 -10.54 -18.59 34.10
CA ILE A 132 -9.85 -17.84 35.17
C ILE A 132 -10.72 -16.67 35.64
N MET A 133 -11.33 -15.90 34.72
CA MET A 133 -12.26 -14.82 35.04
C MET A 133 -13.46 -15.28 35.87
N ARG A 134 -14.02 -16.46 35.57
CA ARG A 134 -15.09 -17.05 36.39
C ARG A 134 -14.60 -17.41 37.80
N CYS A 135 -13.38 -17.93 37.94
CA CYS A 135 -12.78 -18.20 39.25
C CYS A 135 -12.54 -16.91 40.06
N ILE A 136 -12.02 -15.85 39.43
CA ILE A 136 -11.86 -14.53 40.06
C ILE A 136 -13.22 -14.05 40.56
N LYS A 137 -14.25 -14.04 39.70
CA LYS A 137 -15.60 -13.61 40.08
C LYS A 137 -16.13 -14.38 41.30
N LYS A 138 -15.98 -15.71 41.32
CA LYS A 138 -16.41 -16.54 42.46
C LYS A 138 -15.68 -16.19 43.76
N LYS A 139 -14.36 -15.99 43.72
CA LYS A 139 -13.56 -15.65 44.90
C LYS A 139 -13.90 -14.27 45.45
N VAL A 140 -14.03 -13.28 44.56
CA VAL A 140 -14.42 -11.92 44.93
C VAL A 140 -15.80 -11.90 45.59
N THR A 141 -16.79 -12.61 45.05
CA THR A 141 -18.14 -12.70 45.67
C THR A 141 -18.11 -13.34 47.07
N LYS A 142 -17.17 -14.25 47.34
CA LYS A 142 -16.99 -14.88 48.64
C LYS A 142 -16.10 -14.08 49.61
N GLY A 143 -15.54 -12.95 49.18
CA GLY A 143 -14.57 -12.19 49.98
C GLY A 143 -13.21 -12.87 50.14
N GLU A 144 -12.89 -13.85 49.28
CA GLU A 144 -11.63 -14.60 49.33
C GLU A 144 -10.52 -13.90 48.54
N CYS A 145 -9.26 -14.07 48.95
CA CYS A 145 -8.11 -13.55 48.22
C CYS A 145 -8.01 -14.15 46.80
N SER A 146 -8.06 -13.28 45.78
CA SER A 146 -7.97 -13.61 44.35
C SER A 146 -6.58 -13.40 43.74
N ALA A 147 -5.61 -12.84 44.48
CA ALA A 147 -4.32 -12.39 43.96
C ALA A 147 -3.56 -13.44 43.11
N LYS A 148 -3.56 -14.72 43.53
CA LYS A 148 -2.92 -15.80 42.75
C LYS A 148 -3.59 -16.04 41.40
N VAL A 149 -4.92 -15.97 41.36
CA VAL A 149 -5.72 -16.23 40.15
C VAL A 149 -5.63 -15.05 39.19
N GLU A 150 -5.53 -13.83 39.71
CA GLU A 150 -5.24 -12.62 38.94
C GLU A 150 -3.85 -12.67 38.30
N ALA A 151 -2.84 -13.15 39.03
CA ALA A 151 -1.50 -13.35 38.48
C ALA A 151 -1.51 -14.38 37.33
N ASP A 152 -2.32 -15.44 37.43
CA ASP A 152 -2.48 -16.42 36.35
C ASP A 152 -3.22 -15.84 35.13
N LEU A 153 -4.16 -14.91 35.33
CA LEU A 153 -4.81 -14.17 34.24
C LEU A 153 -3.78 -13.33 33.46
N LEU A 154 -2.92 -12.61 34.17
CA LEU A 154 -1.86 -11.81 33.54
C LEU A 154 -0.90 -12.68 32.72
N LYS A 155 -0.56 -13.88 33.21
CA LYS A 155 0.25 -14.84 32.44
C LYS A 155 -0.45 -15.26 31.15
N VAL A 156 -1.74 -15.59 31.20
CA VAL A 156 -2.51 -15.99 30.02
C VAL A 156 -2.61 -14.84 29.02
N ASP A 157 -2.92 -13.62 29.48
CA ASP A 157 -3.02 -12.45 28.61
C ASP A 157 -1.65 -12.10 27.98
N SER A 158 -0.54 -12.24 28.74
CA SER A 158 0.82 -12.03 28.21
C SER A 158 1.26 -13.09 27.19
N ALA A 159 0.70 -14.30 27.29
CA ALA A 159 0.96 -15.42 26.38
C ALA A 159 -0.09 -15.52 25.25
N ALA A 160 -0.94 -14.52 25.09
CA ALA A 160 -1.96 -14.51 24.05
C ALA A 160 -1.30 -14.55 22.66
N PRO A 161 -1.81 -15.37 21.73
CA PRO A 161 -1.19 -15.53 20.44
C PRO A 161 -1.35 -14.25 19.61
N VAL A 162 -0.25 -13.77 19.03
CA VAL A 162 -0.26 -12.58 18.18
C VAL A 162 -0.88 -12.92 16.84
N LYS A 163 -1.85 -12.11 16.40
CA LYS A 163 -2.49 -12.29 15.09
C LYS A 163 -1.43 -12.17 13.99
N PRO A 164 -1.32 -13.16 13.07
CA PRO A 164 -0.39 -13.06 11.96
C PRO A 164 -0.77 -11.85 11.09
N LYS A 165 0.24 -11.16 10.55
CA LYS A 165 0.04 -10.05 9.61
C LYS A 165 -0.07 -10.56 8.18
N LYS A 166 -0.89 -9.92 7.36
CA LYS A 166 -1.09 -10.29 5.96
C LYS A 166 -0.22 -9.46 5.03
N LEU A 167 0.68 -10.06 4.27
CA LEU A 167 1.42 -9.29 3.26
C LEU A 167 0.49 -8.97 2.08
N LYS A 168 0.15 -7.68 1.93
CA LYS A 168 -0.57 -7.14 0.77
C LYS A 168 0.15 -5.90 0.26
N LEU A 169 0.83 -6.05 -0.88
CA LEU A 169 1.56 -4.98 -1.54
C LEU A 169 0.68 -4.23 -2.53
N LEU A 170 -0.06 -4.94 -3.37
CA LEU A 170 -0.86 -4.34 -4.44
C LEU A 170 -2.32 -4.19 -4.02
N TYR A 171 -2.83 -2.97 -4.16
CA TYR A 171 -4.21 -2.57 -3.96
C TYR A 171 -4.78 -2.11 -5.29
N ASP A 172 -5.93 -2.67 -5.63
CA ASP A 172 -6.68 -2.36 -6.84
C ASP A 172 -8.12 -2.05 -6.40
N ASP A 173 -8.70 -0.99 -6.95
CA ASP A 173 -10.04 -0.47 -6.62
C ASP A 173 -10.34 -0.41 -5.09
N SER A 174 -9.36 0.05 -4.30
CA SER A 174 -9.49 0.16 -2.85
C SER A 174 -9.88 1.58 -2.43
N SER A 175 -10.80 1.71 -1.48
CA SER A 175 -11.04 3.01 -0.85
C SER A 175 -9.81 3.46 -0.06
N SER A 176 -9.56 4.78 0.00
CA SER A 176 -8.46 5.35 0.81
C SER A 176 -8.46 4.82 2.24
N GLU A 177 -9.65 4.64 2.81
CA GLU A 177 -9.82 4.05 4.15
C GLU A 177 -9.35 2.60 4.26
N ALA A 178 -9.69 1.76 3.28
CA ALA A 178 -9.29 0.35 3.29
C ALA A 178 -7.78 0.20 3.04
N LEU A 179 -7.23 1.06 2.19
CA LEU A 179 -5.79 1.18 1.95
C LEU A 179 -5.04 1.54 3.25
N PHE A 180 -5.34 2.68 3.86
CA PHE A 180 -4.62 3.14 5.07
C PHE A 180 -4.78 2.17 6.25
N ARG A 181 -5.97 1.58 6.41
CA ARG A 181 -6.18 0.57 7.44
C ARG A 181 -5.34 -0.68 7.19
N GLY A 182 -5.28 -1.16 5.96
CA GLY A 182 -4.42 -2.30 5.60
C GLY A 182 -2.95 -1.99 5.85
N MET A 183 -2.50 -0.77 5.50
CA MET A 183 -1.12 -0.36 5.75
C MET A 183 -0.78 -0.30 7.25
N HIS A 184 -1.71 0.18 8.07
CA HIS A 184 -1.53 0.27 9.52
C HIS A 184 -1.53 -1.10 10.20
N GLN A 185 -2.47 -1.98 9.83
CA GLN A 185 -2.66 -3.26 10.52
C GLN A 185 -1.70 -4.34 10.03
N ASP A 186 -1.41 -4.36 8.73
CA ASP A 186 -0.77 -5.49 8.08
C ASP A 186 0.66 -5.17 7.63
N PHE A 187 0.83 -4.23 6.69
CA PHE A 187 2.14 -3.94 6.10
C PHE A 187 2.25 -2.48 5.63
N PRO A 188 3.22 -1.69 6.13
CA PRO A 188 3.27 -0.23 5.91
C PRO A 188 3.77 0.17 4.50
N THR A 189 3.65 -0.70 3.51
CA THR A 189 4.09 -0.47 2.14
C THR A 189 3.04 -0.97 1.16
N ALA A 190 2.64 -0.12 0.22
CA ALA A 190 1.60 -0.42 -0.75
C ALA A 190 1.86 0.20 -2.13
N GLY A 191 1.36 -0.46 -3.17
CA GLY A 191 1.15 0.07 -4.51
C GLY A 191 -0.35 0.15 -4.77
N LEU A 192 -0.87 1.35 -4.98
CA LEU A 192 -2.25 1.60 -5.40
C LEU A 192 -2.29 1.67 -6.92
N ILE A 193 -2.67 0.58 -7.56
CA ILE A 193 -2.61 0.43 -9.01
C ILE A 193 -4.01 0.58 -9.59
N SER A 194 -4.15 1.34 -10.67
CA SER A 194 -5.41 1.44 -11.42
C SER A 194 -5.18 1.50 -12.92
N SER A 195 -5.84 0.58 -13.64
CA SER A 195 -5.88 0.57 -15.10
C SER A 195 -7.00 1.43 -15.70
N GLU A 196 -7.97 1.89 -14.91
CA GLU A 196 -9.12 2.69 -15.36
C GLU A 196 -9.01 4.13 -14.87
N GLY A 197 -8.29 4.98 -15.63
CA GLY A 197 -8.05 6.38 -15.26
C GLY A 197 -9.33 7.23 -15.06
N GLY A 198 -10.45 6.86 -15.70
CA GLY A 198 -11.71 7.59 -15.60
C GLY A 198 -12.45 7.39 -14.27
N GLY A 199 -12.44 6.16 -13.72
CA GLY A 199 -13.10 5.83 -12.46
C GLY A 199 -12.28 6.18 -11.22
N VAL A 200 -10.97 6.42 -11.37
CA VAL A 200 -10.04 6.56 -10.25
C VAL A 200 -9.66 8.00 -9.93
N LEU A 201 -9.52 8.87 -10.93
CA LEU A 201 -9.42 10.33 -10.68
C LEU A 201 -10.72 10.92 -10.12
N THR A 202 -11.85 10.26 -10.37
CA THR A 202 -13.18 10.59 -9.81
C THR A 202 -13.60 9.64 -8.68
N GLY A 203 -12.75 8.67 -8.34
CA GLY A 203 -13.06 7.56 -7.44
C GLY A 203 -12.59 7.78 -6.01
N ARG A 204 -13.11 6.95 -5.09
CA ARG A 204 -12.81 7.03 -3.64
C ARG A 204 -11.35 6.75 -3.27
N ALA A 205 -10.59 6.19 -4.20
CA ALA A 205 -9.17 5.90 -4.04
C ALA A 205 -8.31 7.17 -4.04
N PHE A 206 -8.74 8.27 -4.66
CA PHE A 206 -8.03 9.57 -4.68
C PHE A 206 -8.71 10.67 -3.86
N ASN A 207 -9.72 10.32 -3.06
CA ASN A 207 -10.43 11.29 -2.22
C ASN A 207 -9.58 11.92 -1.10
N ASP A 208 -8.40 11.36 -0.82
CA ASP A 208 -7.52 11.81 0.28
C ASP A 208 -6.09 12.09 -0.21
N LEU A 209 -5.98 12.83 -1.33
CA LEU A 209 -4.73 13.25 -1.95
C LEU A 209 -3.75 13.89 -0.96
N SER A 210 -4.25 14.68 -0.01
CA SER A 210 -3.39 15.31 1.02
C SER A 210 -2.64 14.26 1.86
N LYS A 211 -3.32 13.20 2.28
CA LYS A 211 -2.69 12.10 3.04
C LYS A 211 -1.78 11.26 2.17
N GLN A 212 -2.14 11.04 0.90
CA GLN A 212 -1.28 10.32 -0.04
C GLN A 212 0.02 11.09 -0.31
N ASN A 213 -0.06 12.42 -0.47
CA ASN A 213 1.09 13.29 -0.64
C ASN A 213 1.99 13.32 0.60
N ALA A 214 1.39 13.29 1.80
CA ALA A 214 2.14 13.16 3.05
C ALA A 214 2.91 11.84 3.10
N ILE A 215 2.24 10.70 2.83
CA ILE A 215 2.90 9.38 2.77
C ILE A 215 4.01 9.37 1.71
N TRP A 216 3.77 9.96 0.54
CA TRP A 216 4.75 10.05 -0.54
C TRP A 216 5.97 10.89 -0.16
N SER A 217 5.77 11.93 0.67
CA SER A 217 6.86 12.73 1.25
C SER A 217 7.58 12.03 2.40
N GLY A 218 7.03 10.93 2.90
CA GLY A 218 7.54 10.16 4.04
C GLY A 218 6.99 10.61 5.39
N ASP A 219 6.03 11.53 5.41
CA ASP A 219 5.41 12.06 6.62
C ASP A 219 4.39 11.06 7.21
N SER A 220 4.22 11.10 8.54
CA SER A 220 3.14 10.39 9.22
C SER A 220 1.79 11.00 8.88
N ILE A 221 0.75 10.15 8.81
CA ILE A 221 -0.64 10.61 8.76
C ILE A 221 -1.43 10.11 9.97
N THR A 222 -2.33 10.94 10.49
CA THR A 222 -3.30 10.53 11.50
C THR A 222 -4.65 10.31 10.83
N VAL A 223 -5.27 9.17 11.13
CA VAL A 223 -6.62 8.84 10.66
C VAL A 223 -7.55 8.81 11.87
N ASP A 224 -8.20 9.93 12.12
CA ASP A 224 -9.21 10.06 13.18
C ASP A 224 -10.58 9.56 12.72
N ARG A 225 -11.27 8.85 13.61
CA ARG A 225 -12.63 8.34 13.35
C ARG A 225 -13.52 8.53 14.56
N VAL A 226 -14.75 8.98 14.33
CA VAL A 226 -15.75 9.15 15.40
C VAL A 226 -16.25 7.80 15.95
N SER A 227 -16.32 6.77 15.11
CA SER A 227 -16.91 5.46 15.44
C SER A 227 -15.91 4.32 15.64
N LYS A 228 -14.60 4.59 15.47
CA LYS A 228 -13.52 3.60 15.57
C LYS A 228 -12.30 4.24 16.20
N GLU A 229 -11.39 3.40 16.68
CA GLU A 229 -10.11 3.84 17.20
C GLU A 229 -9.32 4.64 16.15
N SER A 230 -8.86 5.83 16.52
CA SER A 230 -7.91 6.62 15.75
C SER A 230 -6.57 5.91 15.68
N TYR A 231 -5.86 6.06 14.57
CA TYR A 231 -4.53 5.50 14.42
C TYR A 231 -3.59 6.44 13.66
N GLU A 232 -2.31 6.34 13.97
CA GLU A 232 -1.23 6.97 13.22
C GLU A 232 -0.62 5.94 12.27
N LEU A 233 -0.37 6.38 11.04
CA LEU A 233 0.37 5.63 10.04
C LEU A 233 1.72 6.31 9.85
N SER A 234 2.71 5.82 10.59
CA SER A 234 4.10 6.27 10.52
C SER A 234 4.94 5.34 9.66
N GLY A 235 5.93 5.89 8.94
CA GLY A 235 6.81 5.12 8.07
C GLY A 235 6.10 4.45 6.88
N ALA A 236 4.89 4.88 6.54
CA ALA A 236 4.16 4.36 5.40
C ALA A 236 4.85 4.73 4.08
N ARG A 237 4.67 3.86 3.08
CA ARG A 237 5.25 3.99 1.74
C ARG A 237 4.19 3.64 0.71
N LEU A 238 3.86 4.57 -0.17
CA LEU A 238 2.78 4.41 -1.14
C LEU A 238 3.24 4.82 -2.53
N THR A 239 3.27 3.85 -3.44
CA THR A 239 3.40 4.08 -4.88
C THR A 239 2.01 4.09 -5.48
N VAL A 240 1.75 4.99 -6.43
CA VAL A 240 0.45 5.17 -7.11
C VAL A 240 0.69 5.13 -8.61
#